data_AF-A0A4P9ZMU9-F1
#
_entry.id   AF-A0A4P9ZMU9-F1
#
_cell.length_a   1.000
_cell.length_b   1.000
_cell.length_c   1.000
_cell.angle_alpha   90.00
_cell.angle_beta   90.00
_cell.angle_gamma   90.00
#
_symmetry.space_group_name_H-M   'P 1'
#
loop_
_entity.id
_entity.type
_entity.pdbx_description
1 polymer ?
#
loop_
_entity_poly.entity_id
_entity_poly.type
_entity_poly.pdbx_seq_one_letter_code
_entity_poly.pdbx_strand_id
1 'polypeptide(L)' 'YGLAISSWNDSQLKKLERIQGSCLRMLVGAYKSASTSVLRHISHLPPMAIRVEALTAKYCLRYNSLPPDSLLHLL' A
#
# COMPACT_ATOMS: atom_id res chain seq x y z
N TYR A 1 7.83 0.40 -7.11
CA TYR A 1 7.89 1.62 -6.29
C TYR A 1 6.72 2.58 -6.47
N GLY A 2 5.82 2.39 -7.45
CA GLY A 2 4.72 3.35 -7.71
C GLY A 2 3.94 3.75 -6.45
N LEU A 3 3.56 2.79 -5.60
CA LEU A 3 2.91 3.08 -4.30
C LEU A 3 3.68 4.04 -3.39
N ALA A 4 5.01 3.99 -3.37
CA ALA A 4 5.86 4.79 -2.49
C ALA A 4 6.21 6.18 -3.07
N ILE A 5 6.28 6.29 -4.40
CA ILE A 5 6.76 7.49 -5.12
C ILE A 5 5.58 8.37 -5.58
N SER A 6 4.42 7.77 -5.86
CA SER A 6 3.25 8.51 -6.30
C SER A 6 2.63 9.33 -5.17
N SER A 7 2.13 10.52 -5.50
CA SER A 7 1.25 11.29 -4.63
C SER A 7 -0.16 10.69 -4.69
N TRP A 8 -0.74 10.46 -3.51
CA TRP A 8 -2.06 9.86 -3.37
C TRP A 8 -3.02 10.85 -2.71
N ASN A 9 -4.23 10.94 -3.23
CA ASN A 9 -5.33 11.61 -2.53
C ASN A 9 -6.26 10.59 -1.86
N ASP A 10 -7.09 11.06 -0.94
CA ASP A 10 -8.01 10.23 -0.17
C ASP A 10 -8.97 9.40 -1.03
N SER A 11 -9.41 9.92 -2.16
CA SER A 11 -10.32 9.21 -3.07
C SER A 11 -9.62 8.01 -3.72
N GLN A 12 -8.37 8.20 -4.15
CA GLN A 12 -7.55 7.13 -4.70
C GLN A 12 -7.19 6.09 -3.63
N LEU A 13 -6.82 6.50 -2.41
CA LEU A 13 -6.56 5.58 -1.30
C LEU A 13 -7.79 4.74 -0.96
N LYS A 14 -8.99 5.35 -0.92
CA LYS A 14 -10.25 4.62 -0.70
C LYS A 14 -10.54 3.61 -1.81
N LYS A 15 -10.24 3.94 -3.07
CA LYS A 15 -10.36 2.98 -4.19
C LYS A 15 -9.39 1.81 -4.02
N LEU A 16 -8.15 2.09 -3.65
CA LEU A 16 -7.14 1.07 -3.39
C LEU A 16 -7.54 0.14 -2.25
N GLU A 17 -8.05 0.70 -1.15
CA GLU A 17 -8.55 -0.06 0.00
C GLU A 17 -9.70 -1.01 -0.41
N ARG A 18 -10.62 -0.53 -1.26
CA ARG A 18 -11.72 -1.36 -1.78
C ARG A 18 -11.20 -2.50 -2.66
N ILE A 19 -10.23 -2.22 -3.53
CA ILE A 19 -9.61 -3.24 -4.39
C ILE A 19 -8.90 -4.29 -3.52
N GLN A 20 -8.09 -3.87 -2.54
CA GLN A 20 -7.42 -4.76 -1.60
C GLN A 20 -8.44 -5.64 -0.85
N GLY A 21 -9.54 -5.05 -0.38
CA GLY A 21 -10.62 -5.78 0.29
C GLY A 21 -11.27 -6.86 -0.59
N SER A 22 -11.51 -6.56 -1.87
CA SER A 22 -12.02 -7.54 -2.83
C SER A 22 -11.02 -8.66 -3.11
N CYS A 23 -9.74 -8.32 -3.31
CA CYS A 23 -8.68 -9.32 -3.48
C CYS A 23 -8.54 -10.21 -2.24
N LEU A 24 -8.63 -9.64 -1.04
CA LEU A 24 -8.50 -10.37 0.21
C LEU A 24 -9.62 -11.39 0.38
N ARG A 25 -10.87 -11.01 0.09
CA ARG A 25 -12.02 -11.94 0.12
C ARG A 25 -11.83 -13.10 -0.85
N MET A 26 -11.36 -12.80 -2.06
CA MET A 26 -11.10 -13.82 -3.08
C MET A 26 -9.98 -14.78 -2.65
N LEU A 27 -8.90 -14.26 -2.07
CA LEU A 27 -7.76 -15.06 -1.64
C LEU A 27 -8.12 -16.06 -0.53
N VAL A 28 -8.98 -15.65 0.41
CA VAL A 28 -9.42 -16.51 1.51
C VAL A 28 -10.68 -17.33 1.19
N GLY A 29 -11.25 -17.20 -0.01
CA GLY A 29 -12.51 -17.85 -0.38
C GLY A 29 -13.73 -17.36 0.40
N ALA A 30 -13.70 -16.13 0.94
CA ALA A 30 -14.79 -15.59 1.73
C ALA A 30 -15.96 -15.09 0.87
N TYR A 31 -17.15 -15.05 1.50
CA TYR A 31 -18.33 -14.44 0.91
C TYR A 31 -18.10 -12.97 0.53
N LYS A 32 -18.82 -12.50 -0.50
CA LYS A 32 -18.72 -11.09 -0.98
C LYS A 32 -19.05 -10.07 0.11
N SER A 33 -19.93 -10.40 1.05
CA SER A 33 -20.34 -9.56 2.18
C SER A 33 -19.39 -9.64 3.38
N ALA A 34 -18.40 -10.53 3.38
CA ALA A 34 -17.51 -10.72 4.52
C ALA A 34 -16.78 -9.42 4.89
N SER A 35 -16.61 -9.17 6.19
CA SER A 35 -15.99 -7.94 6.68
C SER A 35 -14.49 -7.89 6.33
N THR A 36 -14.08 -6.88 5.58
CA THR A 36 -12.65 -6.69 5.22
C THR A 36 -11.81 -6.19 6.39
N SER A 37 -12.40 -5.60 7.43
CA SER A 37 -11.66 -5.24 8.64
C SER A 37 -11.24 -6.48 9.43
N VAL A 38 -12.14 -7.44 9.60
CA VAL A 38 -11.84 -8.72 10.24
C VAL A 38 -10.84 -9.51 9.40
N LEU A 39 -11.06 -9.60 8.09
CA LEU A 39 -10.14 -10.32 7.19
C LEU A 39 -8.73 -9.71 7.20
N ARG A 40 -8.59 -8.37 7.25
CA ARG A 40 -7.28 -7.72 7.39
C ARG A 40 -6.61 -8.06 8.71
N HIS A 41 -7.37 -8.07 9.81
CA HIS A 41 -6.83 -8.39 11.13
C HIS A 41 -6.26 -9.81 11.17
N ILE A 42 -7.03 -10.82 10.75
CA ILE A 42 -6.58 -12.23 10.75
C ILE A 42 -5.41 -12.49 9.79
N SER A 43 -5.30 -11.69 8.73
CA SER A 43 -4.23 -11.82 7.73
C SER A 43 -3.04 -10.92 8.02
N HIS A 44 -3.06 -10.17 9.13
CA HIS A 44 -2.04 -9.18 9.49
C HIS A 44 -1.76 -8.16 8.38
N LEU A 45 -2.78 -7.82 7.57
CA LEU A 45 -2.66 -6.83 6.51
C LEU A 45 -3.00 -5.43 7.02
N PRO A 46 -2.09 -4.45 6.84
CA PRO A 46 -2.39 -3.07 7.18
C PRO A 46 -3.39 -2.46 6.18
N PRO A 47 -4.10 -1.39 6.58
CA PRO A 47 -4.79 -0.50 5.64
C PRO A 47 -3.84 0.05 4.57
N MET A 48 -4.34 0.37 3.39
CA MET A 48 -3.57 0.96 2.29
C MET A 48 -2.97 2.31 2.62
N ALA A 49 -3.66 3.16 3.40
CA ALA A 49 -3.09 4.43 3.86
C ALA A 49 -1.78 4.22 4.65
N ILE A 50 -1.83 3.35 5.67
CA ILE A 50 -0.66 2.99 6.48
C ILE A 50 0.42 2.32 5.64
N ARG A 51 0.02 1.45 4.69
CA ARG A 51 0.98 0.80 3.79
C ARG A 51 1.69 1.81 2.89
N VAL A 52 0.99 2.80 2.35
CA VAL A 52 1.59 3.87 1.54
C VAL A 52 2.58 4.65 2.37
N GLU A 53 2.19 5.13 3.55
CA GLU A 53 3.08 5.87 4.45
C GLU A 53 4.35 5.08 4.80
N ALA A 54 4.19 3.81 5.18
CA ALA A 54 5.32 2.95 5.52
C ALA A 54 6.26 2.73 4.32
N LEU A 55 5.71 2.59 3.11
CA LEU A 55 6.50 2.42 1.89
C LEU A 55 7.19 3.72 1.48
N THR A 56 6.53 4.86 1.60
CA THR A 56 7.10 6.19 1.34
C THR A 56 8.24 6.46 2.32
N ALA A 57 8.06 6.21 3.61
CA ALA A 57 9.13 6.37 4.60
C ALA A 57 10.35 5.49 4.29
N LYS A 58 10.14 4.21 3.98
CA LYS A 58 11.22 3.30 3.55
C LYS A 58 11.90 3.78 2.28
N TYR A 59 11.14 4.33 1.34
CA TYR A 59 11.68 4.89 0.12
C TYR A 59 12.56 6.11 0.41
N CYS A 60 12.11 7.06 1.23
CA CYS A 60 12.91 8.22 1.63
C CYS A 60 14.23 7.81 2.31
N LEU A 61 14.18 6.85 3.24
CA LEU A 61 15.39 6.33 3.89
C LEU A 61 16.36 5.72 2.87
N ARG A 62 15.85 4.92 1.94
CA ARG A 62 16.66 4.35 0.87
C ARG A 62 17.25 5.43 -0.03
N TYR A 63 16.45 6.41 -0.43
CA TYR A 63 16.89 7.53 -1.27
C TYR A 63 18.08 8.27 -0.65
N ASN A 64 18.02 8.56 0.65
CA ASN A 64 19.12 9.23 1.36
C ASN A 64 20.40 8.39 1.47
N SER A 65 20.31 7.07 1.31
CA SER A 65 21.46 6.16 1.35
C SER A 65 22.05 5.85 -0.03
N LEU A 66 21.48 6.39 -1.10
CA LEU A 66 21.91 6.09 -2.46
C LEU A 66 23.14 6.93 -2.86
N PRO A 67 24.04 6.37 -3.69
CA PRO A 67 25.09 7.14 -4.34
C PRO A 67 24.52 8.25 -5.23
N PRO A 68 25.20 9.41 -5.37
CA PRO A 68 24.73 10.55 -6.17
C PRO A 68 24.39 10.21 -7.62
N ASP A 69 25.09 9.23 -8.20
CA ASP A 69 24.93 8.81 -9.61
C ASP A 69 23.76 7.82 -9.81
N SER A 70 22.96 7.59 -8.78
CA SER A 70 21.81 6.68 -8.88
C SER A 70 20.71 7.29 -9.73
N LEU A 71 20.14 6.51 -10.66
CA LEU A 71 19.03 6.93 -11.53
C LEU A 71 17.81 7.48 -10.76
N LEU A 72 17.64 7.09 -9.49
CA LEU A 72 16.56 7.59 -8.64
C LEU A 72 16.70 9.08 -8.29
N HIS A 73 17.91 9.67 -8.35
CA HIS A 73 18.10 11.12 -8.19
C HIS A 73 17.61 11.94 -9.39
N LEU A 74 17.25 11.29 -10.50
CA LEU A 74 16.74 11.95 -11.71
C LEU A 74 15.21 12.08 -11.75
N LEU A 75 14.51 11.49 -10.77
CA LEU A 75 13.05 11.55 -10.61
C LEU A 75 12.64 12.78 -9.80
#